data_AF-A0A351RCH1-F1
#
_entry.id   AF-A0A351RCH1-F1
#
_cell.length_a   1.000
_cell.length_b   1.000
_cell.length_c   1.000
_cell.angle_alpha   90.00
_cell.angle_beta   90.00
_cell.angle_gamma   90.00
#
_symmetry.space_group_name_H-M   'P 1'
#
loop_
_entity.id
_entity.type
_entity.pdbx_description
1 polymer ?
#
loop_
_entity_poly.entity_id
_entity_poly.type
_entity_poly.pdbx_seq_one_letter_code
_entity_poly.pdbx_strand_id
1 'polypeptide(L)'
;MKKKWDGKDRRLSLRSEAEKVVANIAPPRLDADPGEVLMHELLVHKVELEMQNEELRKAHLEMEEARDRYVNLYEFAPISYITLSREGLISKINLTGCILMGVDRYQLISRRFSHYVAAQDRDRWHRLFMGMMKHPGAEKQAFDLQMTRPDGAIYHVQLNCLNWDADEKDNVLRIAITDISKLKLAEAELKIAATVFDSYEPILVTDADNVIMRVNAAFTETTGYSAAEVIGKSPKFLASGYHDEAFYAKMWECIHTEGHWIGEIHNKHKNASIYIEHMHITAIKNSWGEITNYTGIFTDKARNRKRPKKTC
;
A
#
# COMPACT_ATOMS: atom_id res chain seq x y z
N MET A 1 10.33 -34.63 3.87
CA MET A 1 10.20 -36.11 3.95
C MET A 1 8.73 -36.50 3.92
N LYS A 2 8.19 -36.87 2.76
CA LYS A 2 6.83 -37.43 2.64
C LYS A 2 6.91 -38.90 3.10
N LYS A 3 6.43 -39.24 4.30
CA LYS A 3 6.21 -40.65 4.67
C LYS A 3 5.20 -41.20 3.65
N LYS A 4 5.62 -42.19 2.85
CA LYS A 4 4.71 -42.95 2.00
C LYS A 4 3.62 -43.53 2.92
N TRP A 5 2.38 -43.14 2.68
CA TRP A 5 1.22 -43.70 3.35
C TRP A 5 1.13 -45.18 2.95
N ASP A 6 1.51 -46.08 3.86
CA ASP A 6 1.36 -47.52 3.65
C ASP A 6 0.00 -47.95 4.19
N GLY A 7 -1.00 -47.96 3.31
CA GLY A 7 -2.36 -48.36 3.65
C GLY A 7 -2.45 -49.80 4.21
N LYS A 8 -1.43 -50.63 3.98
CA LYS A 8 -1.39 -52.01 4.48
C LYS A 8 -1.11 -52.07 5.98
N ASP A 9 -0.16 -51.28 6.46
CA ASP A 9 0.17 -51.17 7.89
C ASP A 9 -0.97 -50.54 8.69
N ARG A 10 -1.66 -49.53 8.12
CA ARG A 10 -2.81 -48.91 8.78
C ARG A 10 -4.00 -49.86 8.88
N ARG A 11 -4.26 -50.67 7.85
CA ARG A 11 -5.34 -51.66 7.86
C ARG A 11 -5.10 -52.77 8.88
N LEU A 12 -3.85 -53.23 9.01
CA LEU A 12 -3.45 -54.20 10.05
C LEU A 12 -3.64 -53.62 11.47
N SER A 13 -3.33 -52.34 11.66
CA SER A 13 -3.57 -51.63 12.94
C SER A 13 -5.06 -51.57 13.29
N LEU A 14 -5.92 -51.20 12.33
CA LEU A 14 -7.36 -51.09 12.54
C LEU A 14 -8.02 -52.45 12.82
N ARG A 15 -7.54 -53.52 12.16
CA ARG A 15 -8.01 -54.88 12.44
C ARG A 15 -7.64 -55.32 13.86
N SER A 16 -6.41 -55.06 14.31
CA SER A 16 -5.99 -55.37 15.68
C SER A 16 -6.79 -54.58 16.74
N GLU A 17 -7.15 -53.32 16.45
CA GLU A 17 -8.03 -52.53 17.31
C GLU A 17 -9.47 -53.09 17.31
N ALA A 18 -9.98 -53.53 16.16
CA ALA A 18 -11.31 -54.13 16.04
C ALA A 18 -11.41 -55.42 16.85
N GLU A 19 -10.39 -56.28 16.77
CA GLU A 19 -10.29 -57.52 17.55
C GLU A 19 -10.31 -57.24 19.06
N LYS A 20 -9.64 -56.19 19.54
CA LYS A 20 -9.69 -55.78 20.95
C LYS A 20 -11.08 -55.29 21.37
N VAL A 21 -11.74 -54.50 20.53
CA VAL A 21 -13.08 -53.99 20.80
C VAL A 21 -14.10 -55.14 20.85
N VAL A 22 -14.04 -56.07 19.89
CA VAL A 22 -14.93 -57.24 19.86
C VAL A 22 -14.63 -58.20 21.02
N ALA A 23 -13.36 -58.43 21.36
CA ALA A 23 -12.99 -59.27 22.50
C ALA A 23 -13.52 -58.74 23.85
N ASN A 24 -13.69 -57.41 23.99
CA ASN A 24 -14.32 -56.79 25.17
C ASN A 24 -15.85 -57.00 25.22
N ILE A 25 -16.50 -57.17 24.07
CA ILE A 25 -17.96 -57.34 23.95
C ILE A 25 -18.34 -58.82 24.00
N ALA A 26 -17.56 -59.67 23.35
CA ALA A 26 -17.74 -61.11 23.23
C ALA A 26 -16.37 -61.81 23.20
N PRO A 27 -15.82 -62.24 24.35
CA PRO A 27 -14.51 -62.88 24.41
C PRO A 27 -14.53 -64.24 23.68
N PRO A 28 -13.46 -64.60 22.95
CA PRO A 28 -13.39 -65.86 22.23
C PRO A 28 -13.41 -67.05 23.22
N ARG A 29 -14.27 -68.03 22.94
CA ARG A 29 -14.35 -69.29 23.69
C ARG A 29 -13.51 -70.37 23.01
N LEU A 30 -12.78 -71.16 23.79
CA LEU A 30 -11.91 -72.25 23.30
C LEU A 30 -12.70 -73.41 22.67
N ASP A 31 -13.99 -73.55 23.00
CA ASP A 31 -14.87 -74.65 22.59
C ASP A 31 -15.98 -74.20 21.60
N ALA A 32 -15.76 -73.09 20.88
CA ALA A 32 -16.76 -72.45 20.05
C ALA A 32 -17.15 -73.30 18.82
N ASP A 33 -18.45 -73.41 18.55
CA ASP A 33 -18.97 -74.05 17.33
C ASP A 33 -18.61 -73.20 16.09
N PRO A 34 -18.44 -73.79 14.88
CA PRO A 34 -18.14 -73.04 13.66
C PRO A 34 -19.05 -71.82 13.40
N GLY A 35 -20.32 -71.86 13.83
CA GLY A 35 -21.22 -70.70 13.73
C GLY A 35 -20.83 -69.51 14.62
N GLU A 36 -20.28 -69.77 15.81
CA GLU A 36 -19.83 -68.74 16.76
C GLU A 36 -18.52 -68.08 16.30
N VAL A 37 -17.61 -68.86 15.70
CA VAL A 37 -16.37 -68.33 15.10
C VAL A 37 -16.67 -67.39 13.94
N LEU A 38 -17.59 -67.79 13.04
CA LEU A 38 -18.02 -66.95 11.92
C LEU A 38 -18.71 -65.66 12.39
N MET A 39 -19.53 -65.74 13.44
CA MET A 39 -20.16 -64.57 14.05
C MET A 39 -19.11 -63.61 14.62
N HIS A 40 -18.08 -64.13 15.29
CA HIS A 40 -16.97 -63.32 15.79
C HIS A 40 -16.21 -62.62 14.66
N GLU A 41 -15.87 -63.33 13.58
CA GLU A 41 -15.20 -62.73 12.41
C GLU A 41 -16.05 -61.63 11.76
N LEU A 42 -17.36 -61.84 11.62
CA LEU A 42 -18.28 -60.83 11.09
C LEU A 42 -18.36 -59.58 11.98
N LEU A 43 -18.35 -59.74 13.31
CA LEU A 43 -18.33 -58.63 14.25
C LEU A 43 -17.02 -57.84 14.15
N VAL A 44 -15.87 -58.51 14.05
CA VAL A 44 -14.56 -57.87 13.84
C VAL A 44 -14.57 -57.07 12.54
N HIS A 45 -15.05 -57.66 11.44
CA HIS A 45 -15.17 -56.96 10.16
C HIS A 45 -16.11 -55.75 10.22
N LYS A 46 -17.24 -55.86 10.94
CA LYS A 46 -18.17 -54.74 11.13
C LYS A 46 -17.52 -53.59 11.88
N VAL A 47 -16.84 -53.88 13.00
CA VAL A 47 -16.16 -52.86 13.82
C VAL A 47 -14.99 -52.23 13.04
N GLU A 48 -14.22 -53.02 12.29
CA GLU A 48 -13.15 -52.49 11.41
C GLU A 48 -13.72 -51.50 10.37
N LEU A 49 -14.82 -51.85 9.72
CA LEU A 49 -15.48 -50.97 8.74
C LEU A 49 -16.05 -49.70 9.37
N GLU A 50 -16.65 -49.80 10.56
CA GLU A 50 -17.13 -48.64 11.30
C GLU A 50 -15.99 -47.67 11.64
N MET A 51 -14.84 -48.20 12.09
CA MET A 51 -13.65 -47.39 12.37
C MET A 51 -13.05 -46.76 11.10
N GLN A 52 -12.96 -47.50 9.99
CA GLN A 52 -12.49 -46.94 8.71
C GLN A 52 -13.39 -45.81 8.20
N ASN A 53 -14.71 -45.97 8.33
CA ASN A 53 -15.67 -44.96 7.91
C ASN A 53 -15.56 -43.70 8.79
N GLU A 54 -15.31 -43.86 10.10
CA GLU A 54 -15.08 -42.75 11.01
C GLU A 54 -13.74 -42.02 10.72
N GLU A 55 -12.65 -42.74 10.45
CA GLU A 55 -11.39 -42.11 10.01
C GLU A 55 -11.58 -41.32 8.71
N LEU A 56 -12.31 -41.89 7.75
CA LEU A 56 -12.57 -41.24 6.47
C LEU A 56 -13.42 -39.97 6.66
N ARG A 57 -14.43 -40.00 7.53
CA ARG A 57 -15.24 -38.82 7.86
C ARG A 57 -14.40 -37.71 8.48
N LYS A 58 -13.52 -38.05 9.44
CA LYS A 58 -12.60 -37.06 10.05
C LYS A 58 -11.66 -36.46 9.02
N ALA A 59 -11.05 -37.28 8.17
CA ALA A 59 -10.16 -36.80 7.11
C ALA A 59 -10.91 -35.88 6.11
N HIS A 60 -12.16 -36.21 5.76
CA HIS A 60 -12.98 -35.36 4.91
C HIS A 60 -13.28 -34.01 5.55
N LEU A 61 -13.66 -34.01 6.84
CA LEU A 61 -13.93 -32.76 7.57
C LEU A 61 -12.67 -31.89 7.66
N GLU A 62 -11.52 -32.46 8.00
CA GLU A 62 -10.24 -31.73 8.05
C GLU A 62 -9.87 -31.14 6.68
N MET A 63 -10.09 -31.90 5.60
CA MET A 63 -9.86 -31.42 4.23
C MET A 63 -10.81 -30.29 3.85
N GLU A 64 -12.08 -30.39 4.20
CA GLU A 64 -13.08 -29.36 3.94
C GLU A 64 -12.75 -28.08 4.69
N GLU A 65 -12.43 -28.16 5.98
CA GLU A 65 -11.99 -27.00 6.75
C GLU A 65 -10.71 -26.37 6.19
N ALA A 66 -9.73 -27.19 5.79
CA ALA A 66 -8.49 -26.68 5.18
C ALA A 66 -8.76 -25.98 3.85
N ARG A 67 -9.67 -26.54 3.02
CA ARG A 67 -10.10 -25.94 1.76
C ARG A 67 -10.79 -24.60 2.01
N ASP A 68 -11.72 -24.56 2.96
CA ASP A 68 -12.50 -23.35 3.25
C ASP A 68 -11.62 -22.24 3.82
N ARG A 69 -10.67 -22.58 4.71
CA ARG A 69 -9.64 -21.65 5.18
C ARG A 69 -8.80 -21.11 4.02
N TYR A 70 -8.37 -21.96 3.10
CA TYR A 70 -7.60 -21.53 1.94
C TYR A 70 -8.40 -20.58 1.02
N VAL A 71 -9.63 -20.94 0.69
CA VAL A 71 -10.51 -20.12 -0.15
C VAL A 71 -10.71 -18.76 0.52
N ASN A 72 -10.97 -18.72 1.82
CA ASN A 72 -11.17 -17.46 2.52
C ASN A 72 -9.92 -16.56 2.47
N LEU A 73 -8.75 -17.11 2.84
CA LEU A 73 -7.48 -16.38 2.85
C LEU A 73 -7.03 -15.92 1.47
N TYR A 74 -7.39 -16.64 0.41
CA TYR A 74 -7.03 -16.26 -0.96
C TYR A 74 -8.05 -15.28 -1.57
N GLU A 75 -9.34 -15.61 -1.52
CA GLU A 75 -10.40 -14.85 -2.19
C GLU A 75 -10.61 -13.47 -1.56
N PHE A 76 -10.61 -13.39 -0.22
CA PHE A 76 -10.88 -12.16 0.51
C PHE A 76 -9.61 -11.47 1.01
N ALA A 77 -8.43 -11.86 0.51
CA ALA A 77 -7.21 -11.14 0.81
C ALA A 77 -7.35 -9.66 0.42
N PRO A 78 -6.88 -8.71 1.25
CA PRO A 78 -6.97 -7.28 0.98
C PRO A 78 -6.00 -6.81 -0.13
N ILE A 79 -5.33 -7.75 -0.79
CA ILE A 79 -4.42 -7.51 -1.92
C ILE A 79 -4.87 -8.36 -3.10
N SER A 80 -4.68 -7.83 -4.31
CA SER A 80 -4.98 -8.58 -5.52
C SER A 80 -3.91 -9.64 -5.76
N TYR A 81 -4.29 -10.91 -5.79
CA TYR A 81 -3.40 -12.00 -6.16
C TYR A 81 -3.73 -12.52 -7.54
N ILE A 82 -2.73 -12.57 -8.41
CA ILE A 82 -2.82 -13.13 -9.76
C ILE A 82 -1.76 -14.22 -9.91
N THR A 83 -2.12 -15.32 -10.57
CA THR A 83 -1.16 -16.32 -11.06
C THR A 83 -1.18 -16.29 -12.57
N LEU A 84 0.00 -16.17 -13.18
CA LEU A 84 0.18 -16.25 -14.62
C LEU A 84 0.84 -17.57 -15.02
N SER A 85 0.44 -18.11 -16.16
CA SER A 85 1.14 -19.21 -16.84
C SER A 85 2.47 -18.74 -17.43
N ARG A 86 3.26 -19.69 -17.94
CA ARG A 86 4.53 -19.41 -18.65
C ARG A 86 4.35 -18.54 -19.89
N GLU A 87 3.18 -18.58 -20.51
CA GLU A 87 2.80 -17.75 -21.67
C GLU A 87 2.27 -16.37 -21.26
N GLY A 88 2.13 -16.10 -19.96
CA GLY A 88 1.61 -14.84 -19.41
C GLY A 88 0.09 -14.74 -19.41
N LEU A 89 -0.60 -15.89 -19.44
CA LEU A 89 -2.06 -15.97 -19.32
C LEU A 89 -2.47 -16.00 -17.85
N ILE A 90 -3.54 -15.30 -17.49
CA ILE A 90 -4.08 -15.33 -16.13
C ILE A 90 -4.69 -16.70 -15.88
N SER A 91 -4.07 -17.51 -15.03
CA SER A 91 -4.57 -18.83 -14.64
C SER A 91 -5.44 -18.78 -13.39
N LYS A 92 -5.12 -17.87 -12.46
CA LYS A 92 -5.91 -17.62 -11.24
C LYS A 92 -5.87 -16.14 -10.88
N ILE A 93 -6.96 -15.67 -10.28
CA ILE A 93 -7.09 -14.34 -9.71
C ILE A 93 -8.05 -14.41 -8.52
N ASN A 94 -7.86 -13.62 -7.47
CA ASN A 94 -8.81 -13.53 -6.34
C ASN A 94 -9.89 -12.45 -6.57
N LEU A 95 -10.87 -12.36 -5.68
CA LEU A 95 -11.96 -11.39 -5.79
C LEU A 95 -11.45 -9.94 -5.81
N THR A 96 -10.50 -9.61 -4.92
CA THR A 96 -9.88 -8.27 -4.86
C THR A 96 -9.22 -7.89 -6.19
N GLY A 97 -8.58 -8.84 -6.88
CA GLY A 97 -8.01 -8.60 -8.21
C GLY A 97 -9.06 -8.34 -9.28
N CYS A 98 -10.20 -9.04 -9.25
CA CYS A 98 -11.31 -8.78 -10.16
C CYS A 98 -11.86 -7.36 -9.98
N ILE A 99 -12.08 -6.96 -8.72
CA ILE A 99 -12.55 -5.61 -8.37
C ILE A 99 -11.53 -4.54 -8.81
N LEU A 100 -10.24 -4.76 -8.54
CA LEU A 100 -9.18 -3.81 -8.91
C LEU A 100 -9.10 -3.58 -10.42
N MET A 101 -9.19 -4.66 -11.20
CA MET A 101 -9.15 -4.62 -12.67
C MET A 101 -10.48 -4.15 -13.28
N GLY A 102 -11.58 -4.17 -12.52
CA GLY A 102 -12.91 -3.79 -12.99
C GLY A 102 -13.49 -4.76 -14.01
N VAL A 103 -13.12 -6.04 -13.93
CA VAL A 103 -13.51 -7.07 -14.91
C VAL A 103 -13.94 -8.34 -14.16
N ASP A 104 -14.98 -8.99 -14.65
CA ASP A 104 -15.42 -10.27 -14.12
C ASP A 104 -14.37 -11.37 -14.34
N ARG A 105 -14.22 -12.26 -13.35
CA ARG A 105 -13.24 -13.35 -13.36
C ARG A 105 -13.25 -14.15 -14.67
N TYR A 106 -14.42 -14.50 -15.19
CA TYR A 106 -14.54 -15.34 -16.40
C TYR A 106 -13.94 -14.68 -17.65
N GLN A 107 -13.88 -13.35 -17.71
CA GLN A 107 -13.25 -12.62 -18.80
C GLN A 107 -11.75 -12.44 -18.59
N LEU A 108 -11.26 -12.59 -17.34
CA LEU A 108 -9.84 -12.47 -17.00
C LEU A 108 -9.09 -13.79 -17.21
N ILE A 109 -9.69 -14.91 -16.81
CA ILE A 109 -9.06 -16.23 -16.92
C ILE A 109 -8.72 -16.54 -18.38
N SER A 110 -7.52 -17.09 -18.60
CA SER A 110 -6.96 -17.42 -19.92
C SER A 110 -6.75 -16.21 -20.85
N ARG A 111 -6.84 -14.98 -20.35
CA ARG A 111 -6.42 -13.77 -21.09
C ARG A 111 -4.99 -13.39 -20.73
N ARG A 112 -4.32 -12.73 -21.67
CA ARG A 112 -2.97 -12.18 -21.46
C ARG A 112 -3.03 -11.01 -20.49
N PHE A 113 -2.23 -11.05 -19.43
CA PHE A 113 -2.13 -9.97 -18.46
C PHE A 113 -1.71 -8.63 -19.10
N SER A 114 -0.85 -8.67 -20.12
CA SER A 114 -0.36 -7.48 -20.83
C SER A 114 -1.47 -6.66 -21.51
N HIS A 115 -2.66 -7.22 -21.72
CA HIS A 115 -3.81 -6.47 -22.25
C HIS A 115 -4.26 -5.35 -21.29
N TYR A 116 -4.14 -5.60 -19.98
CA TYR A 116 -4.53 -4.69 -18.91
C TYR A 116 -3.40 -3.77 -18.45
N VAL A 117 -2.22 -3.88 -19.05
CA VAL A 117 -1.09 -2.97 -18.84
C VAL A 117 -1.22 -1.79 -19.80
N ALA A 118 -1.03 -0.58 -19.28
CA ALA A 118 -1.10 0.65 -20.06
C ALA A 118 -0.07 0.63 -21.20
N ALA A 119 -0.42 1.21 -22.34
CA ALA A 119 0.37 1.12 -23.57
C ALA A 119 1.85 1.49 -23.37
N GLN A 120 2.14 2.55 -22.61
CA GLN A 120 3.49 3.03 -22.32
C GLN A 120 4.35 2.05 -21.50
N ASP A 121 3.73 1.19 -20.69
CA ASP A 121 4.42 0.24 -19.82
C ASP A 121 4.42 -1.19 -20.37
N ARG A 122 3.76 -1.47 -21.50
CA ARG A 122 3.68 -2.83 -22.08
C ARG A 122 5.04 -3.41 -22.42
N ASP A 123 5.92 -2.64 -23.04
CA ASP A 123 7.28 -3.09 -23.39
C ASP A 123 8.13 -3.34 -22.16
N ARG A 124 7.99 -2.47 -21.16
CA ARG A 124 8.65 -2.62 -19.86
C ARG A 124 8.18 -3.90 -19.18
N TRP A 125 6.87 -4.12 -19.09
CA TRP A 125 6.28 -5.37 -18.58
C TRP A 125 6.79 -6.59 -19.35
N HIS A 126 6.82 -6.55 -20.68
CA HIS A 126 7.28 -7.68 -21.49
C HIS A 126 8.73 -8.07 -21.16
N ARG A 127 9.63 -7.09 -21.06
CA ARG A 127 11.03 -7.34 -20.67
C ARG A 127 11.15 -7.93 -19.26
N LEU A 128 10.38 -7.39 -18.31
CA LEU A 128 10.36 -7.89 -16.92
C LEU A 128 9.85 -9.33 -16.85
N PHE A 129 8.72 -9.61 -17.50
CA PHE A 129 8.15 -10.95 -17.56
C PHE A 129 9.14 -11.95 -18.17
N MET A 130 9.72 -11.64 -19.33
CA MET A 130 10.70 -12.51 -19.98
C MET A 130 11.96 -12.73 -19.13
N GLY A 131 12.43 -11.71 -18.40
CA GLY A 131 13.55 -11.82 -17.47
C GLY A 131 13.25 -12.79 -16.32
N MET A 132 12.08 -12.64 -15.67
CA MET A 132 11.66 -13.50 -14.56
C MET A 132 11.41 -14.94 -14.99
N MET A 133 10.92 -15.17 -16.22
CA MET A 133 10.69 -16.52 -16.73
C MET A 133 11.99 -17.25 -17.14
N LYS A 134 13.06 -16.49 -17.46
CA LYS A 134 14.38 -17.05 -17.80
C LYS A 134 15.23 -17.44 -16.59
N HIS A 135 14.90 -16.90 -15.41
CA HIS A 135 15.60 -17.18 -14.15
C HIS A 135 14.61 -17.73 -13.11
N PRO A 136 14.21 -19.02 -13.20
CA PRO A 136 13.37 -19.67 -12.21
C PRO A 136 14.04 -19.61 -10.83
N GLY A 137 13.26 -19.33 -9.78
CA GLY A 137 13.79 -19.20 -8.41
C GLY A 137 14.49 -17.87 -8.11
N ALA A 138 14.42 -16.88 -8.99
CA ALA A 138 14.89 -15.52 -8.69
C ALA A 138 14.13 -14.90 -7.49
N GLU A 139 14.83 -14.05 -6.74
CA GLU A 139 14.26 -13.32 -5.60
C GLU A 139 13.00 -12.53 -5.98
N LYS A 140 12.19 -12.20 -4.97
CA LYS A 140 10.99 -11.36 -5.13
C LYS A 140 11.39 -10.04 -5.79
N GLN A 141 10.69 -9.66 -6.85
CA GLN A 141 10.93 -8.39 -7.56
C GLN A 141 9.70 -7.49 -7.49
N ALA A 142 9.93 -6.21 -7.21
CA ALA A 142 8.88 -5.19 -7.10
C ALA A 142 8.99 -4.19 -8.25
N PHE A 143 7.88 -3.87 -8.91
CA PHE A 143 7.84 -2.93 -10.03
C PHE A 143 6.60 -2.05 -10.00
N ASP A 144 6.80 -0.75 -10.20
CA ASP A 144 5.71 0.19 -10.42
C ASP A 144 5.40 0.29 -11.92
N LEU A 145 4.14 0.15 -12.31
CA LEU A 145 3.65 0.38 -13.67
C LEU A 145 2.22 0.92 -13.69
N GLN A 146 1.76 1.36 -14.85
CA GLN A 146 0.37 1.75 -15.06
C GLN A 146 -0.45 0.61 -15.68
N MET A 147 -1.65 0.43 -15.16
CA MET A 147 -2.67 -0.46 -15.71
C MET A 147 -3.84 0.34 -16.28
N THR A 148 -4.60 -0.30 -17.16
CA THR A 148 -5.77 0.28 -17.81
C THR A 148 -6.97 -0.62 -17.57
N ARG A 149 -8.06 -0.01 -17.11
CA ARG A 149 -9.36 -0.67 -16.95
C ARG A 149 -10.14 -0.68 -18.27
N PRO A 150 -11.18 -1.52 -18.42
CA PRO A 150 -12.01 -1.55 -19.62
C PRO A 150 -12.74 -0.22 -19.91
N ASP A 151 -13.02 0.58 -18.89
CA ASP A 151 -13.60 1.92 -19.01
C ASP A 151 -12.61 2.97 -19.53
N GLY A 152 -11.33 2.59 -19.73
CA GLY A 152 -10.25 3.46 -20.18
C GLY A 152 -9.50 4.16 -19.04
N ALA A 153 -9.91 4.00 -17.79
CA ALA A 153 -9.23 4.61 -16.66
C ALA A 153 -7.82 4.04 -16.48
N ILE A 154 -6.84 4.92 -16.31
CA ILE A 154 -5.45 4.58 -16.03
C ILE A 154 -5.18 4.74 -14.54
N TYR A 155 -4.52 3.76 -13.94
CA TYR A 155 -4.19 3.75 -12.53
C TYR A 155 -2.79 3.17 -12.30
N HIS A 156 -2.13 3.62 -11.24
CA HIS A 156 -0.79 3.19 -10.89
C HIS A 156 -0.85 1.99 -9.97
N VAL A 157 -0.07 0.95 -10.29
CA VAL A 157 0.05 -0.24 -9.46
C VAL A 157 1.50 -0.57 -9.17
N GLN A 158 1.72 -1.17 -8.01
CA GLN A 158 2.94 -1.89 -7.71
C GLN A 158 2.68 -3.39 -7.84
N LEU A 159 3.55 -4.06 -8.60
CA LEU A 159 3.56 -5.49 -8.79
C LEU A 159 4.68 -6.10 -7.96
N ASN A 160 4.34 -7.01 -7.05
CA ASN A 160 5.29 -7.86 -6.36
C ASN A 160 5.23 -9.26 -6.96
N CYS A 161 6.27 -9.61 -7.70
CA CYS A 161 6.35 -10.81 -8.51
C CYS A 161 7.22 -11.86 -7.83
N LEU A 162 6.73 -13.09 -7.82
CA LEU A 162 7.46 -14.27 -7.37
C LEU A 162 7.31 -15.37 -8.41
N ASN A 163 8.43 -15.79 -8.98
CA ASN A 163 8.47 -17.00 -9.81
C ASN A 163 8.39 -18.22 -8.88
N TRP A 164 7.43 -19.12 -9.13
CA TRP A 164 7.28 -20.36 -8.39
C TRP A 164 7.41 -21.55 -9.33
N ASP A 165 8.45 -22.35 -9.09
CA ASP A 165 8.73 -23.58 -9.81
C ASP A 165 8.38 -24.78 -8.92
N ALA A 166 7.20 -25.38 -9.12
CA ALA A 166 6.73 -26.50 -8.31
C ALA A 166 7.23 -27.87 -8.83
N ASP A 167 7.52 -27.94 -10.13
CA ASP A 167 8.06 -29.05 -10.91
C ASP A 167 8.36 -28.41 -12.28
N GLU A 168 9.53 -28.64 -12.90
CA GLU A 168 10.08 -27.91 -14.08
C GLU A 168 9.13 -27.71 -15.30
N LYS A 169 7.94 -28.33 -15.31
CA LYS A 169 6.87 -28.19 -16.30
C LYS A 169 5.81 -27.12 -15.97
N ASP A 170 5.66 -26.72 -14.71
CA ASP A 170 4.62 -25.82 -14.20
C ASP A 170 5.21 -24.54 -13.58
N ASN A 171 6.17 -23.92 -14.27
CA ASN A 171 6.69 -22.61 -13.90
C ASN A 171 5.57 -21.56 -14.01
N VAL A 172 5.13 -21.03 -12.87
CA VAL A 172 4.07 -20.03 -12.76
C VAL A 172 4.59 -18.76 -12.10
N LEU A 173 4.10 -17.62 -12.57
CA LEU A 173 4.42 -16.33 -11.97
C LEU A 173 3.29 -15.90 -11.05
N ARG A 174 3.56 -15.77 -9.75
CA ARG A 174 2.62 -15.20 -8.79
C ARG A 174 2.87 -13.71 -8.66
N ILE A 175 1.81 -12.92 -8.72
CA ILE A 175 1.86 -11.47 -8.66
C ILE A 175 0.90 -11.01 -7.59
N ALA A 176 1.39 -10.21 -6.65
CA ALA A 176 0.56 -9.39 -5.80
C ALA A 176 0.49 -7.97 -6.38
N ILE A 177 -0.72 -7.43 -6.55
CA ILE A 177 -0.96 -6.11 -7.13
C ILE A 177 -1.52 -5.19 -6.05
N THR A 178 -0.86 -4.06 -5.85
CA THR A 178 -1.30 -3.00 -4.95
C THR A 178 -1.57 -1.74 -5.74
N ASP A 179 -2.75 -1.14 -5.59
CA ASP A 179 -3.04 0.19 -6.14
C ASP A 179 -2.27 1.26 -5.36
N ILE A 180 -1.39 1.97 -6.06
CA ILE A 180 -0.58 3.05 -5.49
C ILE A 180 -0.97 4.42 -6.07
N SER A 181 -2.12 4.53 -6.74
CA SER A 181 -2.56 5.78 -7.40
C SER A 181 -2.72 6.92 -6.41
N LYS A 182 -3.35 6.66 -5.26
CA LYS A 182 -3.49 7.67 -4.18
C LYS A 182 -2.14 8.11 -3.63
N LEU A 183 -1.21 7.15 -3.47
CA LEU A 183 0.14 7.44 -3.01
C LEU A 183 0.89 8.32 -4.03
N LYS A 184 0.86 7.97 -5.32
CA LYS A 184 1.48 8.75 -6.39
C LYS A 184 0.87 10.15 -6.53
N LEU A 185 -0.44 10.29 -6.35
CA LEU A 185 -1.11 11.59 -6.35
C LEU A 185 -0.63 12.47 -5.19
N ALA A 186 -0.60 11.92 -3.96
CA ALA A 186 -0.09 12.65 -2.80
C ALA A 186 1.39 13.03 -2.96
N GLU A 187 2.24 12.13 -3.50
CA GLU A 187 3.63 12.43 -3.83
C GLU A 187 3.75 13.58 -4.85
N ALA A 188 2.90 13.58 -5.88
CA ALA A 188 2.88 14.63 -6.89
C ALA A 188 2.43 15.98 -6.31
N GLU A 189 1.38 16.00 -5.49
CA GLU A 189 0.90 17.20 -4.80
C GLU A 189 1.96 17.78 -3.87
N LEU A 190 2.63 16.93 -3.08
CA LEU A 190 3.76 17.35 -2.24
C LEU A 190 4.90 17.94 -3.07
N LYS A 191 5.21 17.34 -4.21
CA LYS A 191 6.25 17.85 -5.11
C LYS A 191 5.88 19.20 -5.72
N ILE A 192 4.62 19.39 -6.12
CA ILE A 192 4.11 20.68 -6.60
C ILE A 192 4.21 21.72 -5.48
N ALA A 193 3.74 21.41 -4.28
CA ALA A 193 3.81 22.30 -3.13
C ALA A 193 5.25 22.69 -2.78
N ALA A 194 6.19 21.73 -2.81
CA ALA A 194 7.61 22.00 -2.62
C ALA A 194 8.17 22.94 -3.71
N THR A 195 7.79 22.72 -4.97
CA THR A 195 8.22 23.57 -6.09
C THR A 195 7.69 25.01 -5.96
N VAL A 196 6.45 25.18 -5.51
CA VAL A 196 5.87 26.51 -5.23
C VAL A 196 6.59 27.19 -4.08
N PHE A 197 6.96 26.43 -3.04
CA PHE A 197 7.74 26.95 -1.92
C PHE A 197 9.13 27.43 -2.35
N ASP A 198 9.77 26.73 -3.29
CA ASP A 198 11.05 27.11 -3.90
C ASP A 198 10.93 28.21 -4.98
N SER A 199 9.84 28.98 -4.96
CA SER A 199 9.66 30.12 -5.88
C SER A 199 10.68 31.25 -5.65
N TYR A 200 10.75 32.16 -6.62
CA TYR A 200 11.63 33.34 -6.59
C TYR A 200 11.17 34.45 -5.64
N GLU A 201 9.95 34.35 -5.09
CA GLU A 201 9.43 35.30 -4.12
C GLU A 201 9.77 34.82 -2.70
N PRO A 202 10.23 35.70 -1.81
CA PRO A 202 10.38 35.39 -0.39
C PRO A 202 9.10 34.81 0.22
N ILE A 203 9.20 33.60 0.77
CA ILE A 203 8.11 32.93 1.49
C ILE A 203 8.59 32.58 2.90
N LEU A 204 7.75 32.87 3.89
CA LEU A 204 7.87 32.37 5.25
C LEU A 204 6.56 31.72 5.71
N VAL A 205 6.66 30.74 6.59
CA VAL A 205 5.52 30.04 7.19
C VAL A 205 5.72 29.98 8.69
N THR A 206 4.69 30.37 9.44
CA THR A 206 4.68 30.32 10.91
C THR A 206 3.65 29.33 11.43
N ASP A 207 3.75 28.98 12.71
CA ASP A 207 2.63 28.39 13.46
C ASP A 207 1.57 29.45 13.82
N ALA A 208 0.56 29.04 14.58
CA ALA A 208 -0.53 29.90 15.06
C ALA A 208 -0.06 31.00 16.04
N ASP A 209 1.07 30.79 16.72
CA ASP A 209 1.68 31.76 17.65
C ASP A 209 2.68 32.71 16.95
N ASN A 210 2.69 32.70 15.62
CA ASN A 210 3.57 33.52 14.78
C ASN A 210 5.07 33.23 15.01
N VAL A 211 5.40 31.97 15.27
CA VAL A 211 6.78 31.45 15.31
C VAL A 211 7.12 30.83 13.96
N ILE A 212 8.21 31.27 13.34
CA ILE A 212 8.65 30.80 12.03
C ILE A 212 8.99 29.31 12.10
N MET A 213 8.29 28.51 11.30
CA MET A 213 8.60 27.10 11.12
C MET A 213 9.49 26.87 9.90
N ARG A 214 9.28 27.64 8.82
CA ARG A 214 10.01 27.47 7.55
C ARG A 214 10.16 28.79 6.80
N VAL A 215 11.25 28.90 6.03
CA VAL A 215 11.48 29.96 5.05
C VAL A 215 12.08 29.34 3.78
N ASN A 216 11.84 29.95 2.62
CA ASN A 216 12.44 29.49 1.37
C ASN A 216 13.81 30.14 1.07
N ALA A 217 14.44 29.73 -0.03
CA ALA A 217 15.72 30.29 -0.45
C ALA A 217 15.63 31.79 -0.78
N ALA A 218 14.56 32.22 -1.45
CA ALA A 218 14.35 33.62 -1.81
C ALA A 218 14.22 34.54 -0.58
N PHE A 219 13.63 34.06 0.52
CA PHE A 219 13.62 34.76 1.81
C PHE A 219 15.04 34.98 2.32
N THR A 220 15.87 33.94 2.29
CA THR A 220 17.26 34.01 2.75
C THR A 220 18.06 35.00 1.89
N GLU A 221 17.93 34.93 0.57
CA GLU A 221 18.60 35.83 -0.36
C GLU A 221 18.14 37.29 -0.24
N THR A 222 16.88 37.51 0.11
CA THR A 222 16.32 38.87 0.21
C THR A 222 16.63 39.48 1.56
N THR A 223 16.40 38.77 2.65
CA THR A 223 16.58 39.34 4.01
C THR A 223 18.02 39.26 4.51
N GLY A 224 18.82 38.33 3.98
CA GLY A 224 20.18 38.04 4.43
C GLY A 224 20.27 37.11 5.64
N TYR A 225 19.13 36.65 6.17
CA TYR A 225 19.08 35.69 7.28
C TYR A 225 18.95 34.26 6.75
N SER A 226 19.77 33.35 7.26
CA SER A 226 19.64 31.93 6.94
C SER A 226 18.45 31.29 7.65
N ALA A 227 17.92 30.20 7.08
CA ALA A 227 16.84 29.43 7.69
C ALA A 227 17.16 29.00 9.15
N ALA A 228 18.39 28.54 9.40
CA ALA A 228 18.83 28.13 10.74
C ALA A 228 18.82 29.26 11.77
N GLU A 229 18.95 30.52 11.33
CA GLU A 229 18.94 31.68 12.24
C GLU A 229 17.53 32.13 12.61
N VAL A 230 16.52 31.80 11.80
CA VAL A 230 15.17 32.38 11.91
C VAL A 230 14.11 31.36 12.30
N ILE A 231 14.30 30.07 12.01
CA ILE A 231 13.39 29.01 12.46
C ILE A 231 13.32 29.02 13.99
N GLY A 232 12.10 28.95 14.54
CA GLY A 232 11.82 29.05 15.97
C GLY A 232 11.74 30.48 16.52
N LYS A 233 11.80 31.51 15.66
CA LYS A 233 11.70 32.92 16.08
C LYS A 233 10.47 33.60 15.50
N SER A 234 10.01 34.65 16.17
CA SER A 234 8.97 35.53 15.63
C SER A 234 9.52 36.46 14.55
N PRO A 235 8.81 36.72 13.43
CA PRO A 235 9.25 37.64 12.37
C PRO A 235 9.51 39.09 12.81
N LYS A 236 9.15 39.45 14.05
CA LYS A 236 9.38 40.79 14.64
C LYS A 236 10.82 41.28 14.55
N PHE A 237 11.82 40.39 14.41
CA PHE A 237 13.21 40.82 14.20
C PHE A 237 13.43 41.61 12.90
N LEU A 238 12.55 41.44 11.90
CA LEU A 238 12.57 42.20 10.64
C LEU A 238 12.07 43.64 10.81
N ALA A 239 11.38 43.97 11.90
CA ALA A 239 10.79 45.28 12.09
C ALA A 239 11.86 46.40 12.12
N SER A 240 11.65 47.43 11.30
CA SER A 240 12.51 48.63 11.26
C SER A 240 12.21 49.63 12.38
N GLY A 241 11.03 49.52 13.02
CA GLY A 241 10.52 50.52 13.96
C GLY A 241 9.76 51.68 13.31
N TYR A 242 9.58 51.68 11.99
CA TYR A 242 8.83 52.72 11.26
C TYR A 242 7.32 52.70 11.56
N HIS A 243 6.73 51.52 11.69
CA HIS A 243 5.31 51.34 12.03
C HIS A 243 5.13 51.19 13.54
N ASP A 244 4.07 51.80 14.06
CA ASP A 244 3.69 51.75 15.47
C ASP A 244 2.89 50.48 15.80
N GLU A 245 2.60 50.28 17.09
CA GLU A 245 1.84 49.13 17.56
C GLU A 245 0.40 49.13 17.02
N ALA A 246 -0.20 50.31 16.84
CA ALA A 246 -1.55 50.46 16.30
C ALA A 246 -1.66 49.95 14.86
N PHE A 247 -0.64 50.18 14.04
CA PHE A 247 -0.56 49.63 12.68
C PHE A 247 -0.58 48.09 12.69
N TYR A 248 0.26 47.46 13.52
CA TYR A 248 0.31 46.00 13.59
C TYR A 248 -0.96 45.41 14.21
N ALA A 249 -1.58 46.07 15.18
CA ALA A 249 -2.87 45.65 15.74
C ALA A 249 -3.95 45.59 14.66
N LYS A 250 -4.05 46.64 13.82
CA LYS A 250 -5.00 46.68 12.70
C LYS A 250 -4.71 45.63 11.63
N MET A 251 -3.42 45.39 11.33
CA MET A 251 -3.01 44.32 10.43
C MET A 251 -3.49 42.96 10.94
N TRP A 252 -3.24 42.63 12.21
CA TRP A 252 -3.68 41.37 12.80
C TRP A 252 -5.20 41.27 12.86
N GLU A 253 -5.92 42.33 13.21
CA GLU A 253 -7.38 42.34 13.19
C GLU A 253 -7.93 41.94 11.81
N CYS A 254 -7.37 42.49 10.72
CA CYS A 254 -7.73 42.13 9.35
C CYS A 254 -7.45 40.66 9.04
N ILE A 255 -6.29 40.13 9.44
CA ILE A 255 -5.95 38.70 9.24
C ILE A 255 -6.94 37.78 9.97
N HIS A 256 -7.32 38.11 11.21
CA HIS A 256 -8.23 37.27 12.00
C HIS A 256 -9.67 37.31 11.48
N THR A 257 -10.10 38.45 10.93
CA THR A 257 -11.47 38.65 10.43
C THR A 257 -11.64 38.19 8.98
N GLU A 258 -10.73 38.58 8.09
CA GLU A 258 -10.80 38.34 6.64
C GLU A 258 -9.94 37.15 6.18
N GLY A 259 -9.11 36.58 7.07
CA GLY A 259 -8.24 35.44 6.77
C GLY A 259 -6.99 35.81 5.97
N HIS A 260 -6.80 37.07 5.61
CA HIS A 260 -5.63 37.55 4.88
C HIS A 260 -5.41 39.05 5.12
N TRP A 261 -4.23 39.55 4.77
CA TRP A 261 -3.89 40.97 4.77
C TRP A 261 -2.86 41.28 3.69
N ILE A 262 -3.03 42.42 3.02
CA ILE A 262 -2.12 42.89 1.98
C ILE A 262 -1.74 44.34 2.31
N GLY A 263 -0.45 44.66 2.29
CA GLY A 263 -0.01 46.02 2.51
C GLY A 263 1.49 46.22 2.42
N GLU A 264 1.91 47.45 2.69
CA GLU A 264 3.32 47.85 2.67
C GLU A 264 3.88 47.87 4.08
N ILE A 265 5.04 47.24 4.27
CA ILE A 265 5.76 47.21 5.55
C ILE A 265 7.19 47.72 5.31
N HIS A 266 7.67 48.56 6.21
CA HIS A 266 9.07 48.98 6.24
C HIS A 266 9.86 48.01 7.15
N ASN A 267 10.64 47.13 6.56
CA ASN A 267 11.47 46.16 7.27
C ASN A 267 12.96 46.46 7.11
N LYS A 268 13.79 45.77 7.89
CA LYS A 268 15.26 45.86 7.80
C LYS A 268 15.86 44.51 7.43
N HIS A 269 16.87 44.55 6.57
CA HIS A 269 17.70 43.40 6.26
C HIS A 269 18.64 43.10 7.44
N LYS A 270 19.34 41.96 7.39
CA LYS A 270 20.34 41.57 8.41
C LYS A 270 21.45 42.60 8.61
N ASN A 271 21.85 43.29 7.54
CA ASN A 271 22.84 44.38 7.57
C ASN A 271 22.25 45.73 8.08
N ALA A 272 21.02 45.72 8.61
CA ALA A 272 20.27 46.87 9.09
C ALA A 272 19.81 47.90 8.03
N SER A 273 20.01 47.66 6.73
CA SER A 273 19.43 48.54 5.72
C SER A 273 17.92 48.37 5.63
N ILE A 274 17.19 49.49 5.56
CA ILE A 274 15.72 49.51 5.51
C ILE A 274 15.24 49.31 4.06
N TYR A 275 14.20 48.51 3.89
CA TYR A 275 13.52 48.28 2.62
C TYR A 275 12.00 48.33 2.81
N ILE A 276 11.29 48.62 1.73
CA ILE A 276 9.83 48.60 1.68
C ILE A 276 9.43 47.30 1.00
N GLU A 277 8.78 46.44 1.77
CA GLU A 277 8.19 45.22 1.24
C GLU A 277 6.70 45.42 0.99
N HIS A 278 6.22 44.86 -0.11
CA HIS A 278 4.79 44.64 -0.31
C HIS A 278 4.49 43.20 0.14
N MET A 279 3.77 43.06 1.24
CA MET A 279 3.57 41.81 1.98
C MET A 279 2.12 41.34 1.84
N HIS A 280 1.96 40.05 1.60
CA HIS A 280 0.69 39.33 1.65
C HIS A 280 0.78 38.26 2.72
N ILE A 281 -0.08 38.36 3.74
CA ILE A 281 -0.21 37.39 4.81
C ILE A 281 -1.53 36.64 4.61
N THR A 282 -1.52 35.32 4.70
CA THR A 282 -2.73 34.48 4.66
C THR A 282 -2.76 33.54 5.86
N ALA A 283 -3.92 33.43 6.52
CA ALA A 283 -4.16 32.48 7.59
C ALA A 283 -4.62 31.14 7.02
N ILE A 284 -3.96 30.05 7.43
CA ILE A 284 -4.35 28.68 7.11
C ILE A 284 -5.15 28.12 8.26
N LYS A 285 -6.31 27.53 7.96
CA LYS A 285 -7.23 26.95 8.94
C LYS A 285 -7.36 25.44 8.78
N ASN A 286 -7.58 24.73 9.88
CA ASN A 286 -7.91 23.30 9.88
C ASN A 286 -9.40 23.07 9.54
N SER A 287 -9.82 21.80 9.53
CA SER A 287 -11.22 21.39 9.28
C SER A 287 -12.22 21.90 10.31
N TRP A 288 -11.76 22.34 11.49
CA TRP A 288 -12.59 22.93 12.54
C TRP A 288 -12.63 24.47 12.47
N GLY A 289 -11.95 25.08 11.50
CA GLY A 289 -11.90 26.53 11.32
C GLY A 289 -10.87 27.25 12.19
N GLU A 290 -10.07 26.53 12.95
CA GLU A 290 -9.01 27.09 13.80
C GLU A 290 -7.77 27.38 12.97
N ILE A 291 -7.09 28.50 13.26
CA ILE A 291 -5.85 28.86 12.56
C ILE A 291 -4.73 27.92 13.01
N THR A 292 -4.07 27.27 12.04
CA THR A 292 -2.90 26.42 12.30
C THR A 292 -1.60 27.11 11.95
N ASN A 293 -1.60 27.96 10.92
CA ASN A 293 -0.41 28.56 10.35
C ASN A 293 -0.72 29.92 9.70
N TYR A 294 0.33 30.73 9.55
CA TYR A 294 0.30 31.87 8.64
C TYR A 294 1.35 31.69 7.55
N THR A 295 1.00 32.09 6.33
CA THR A 295 1.95 32.20 5.21
C THR A 295 2.18 33.66 4.90
N GLY A 296 3.44 34.04 4.78
CA GLY A 296 3.86 35.37 4.41
C GLY A 296 4.64 35.35 3.11
N ILE A 297 4.16 36.07 2.10
CA ILE A 297 4.84 36.24 0.82
C ILE A 297 5.08 37.73 0.63
N PHE A 298 6.30 38.13 0.31
CA PHE A 298 6.59 39.54 0.09
C PHE A 298 7.54 39.80 -1.06
N THR A 299 7.45 41.02 -1.58
CA THR A 299 8.35 41.53 -2.62
C THR A 299 9.03 42.80 -2.17
N ASP A 300 10.36 42.86 -2.31
CA ASP A 300 11.13 44.08 -2.10
C ASP A 300 11.02 45.01 -3.33
N LYS A 301 10.38 46.17 -3.13
CA LYS A 301 10.17 47.16 -4.19
C LYS A 301 11.49 47.74 -4.74
N ALA A 302 12.56 47.83 -3.94
CA ALA A 302 13.84 48.38 -4.38
C ALA A 302 14.58 47.43 -5.33
N ARG A 303 14.49 46.11 -5.09
CA ARG A 303 15.10 45.07 -5.93
C ARG A 303 14.31 44.85 -7.23
N ASN A 304 12.99 45.01 -7.22
CA ASN A 304 12.15 44.78 -8.41
C ASN A 304 12.35 45.84 -9.51
N ARG A 305 12.68 47.09 -9.15
CA ARG A 305 13.00 48.16 -10.12
C ARG A 305 14.29 47.93 -10.92
N LYS A 306 15.22 47.11 -10.41
CA LYS A 306 16.52 46.82 -11.05
C LYS A 306 16.54 45.49 -11.83
N ARG A 307 15.46 44.71 -11.83
CA ARG A 307 15.41 43.46 -12.60
C ARG A 307 15.11 43.77 -14.07
N PRO A 308 16.03 43.49 -15.03
CA PRO A 308 15.65 43.51 -16.44
C PRO A 308 14.57 42.44 -16.65
N LYS A 309 13.49 42.80 -17.35
CA LYS A 309 12.49 41.84 -17.83
C LYS A 309 13.18 40.86 -18.77
N LYS A 310 13.72 39.76 -18.25
CA LYS A 310 14.16 38.63 -19.05
C LYS A 310 12.93 37.79 -19.34
N THR A 311 12.26 38.10 -20.45
CA THR A 311 11.36 37.18 -21.14
C THR A 311 12.22 36.12 -21.84
N CYS A 312 11.95 34.85 -21.57
CA CYS A 312 12.43 33.75 -22.41
C CYS A 312 11.74 33.77 -23.77
#